data_AF-W7E036-F1
#
_entry.id   AF-W7E036-F1
#
_cell.length_a   1.000
_cell.length_b   1.000
_cell.length_c   1.000
_cell.angle_alpha   90.00
_cell.angle_beta   90.00
_cell.angle_gamma   90.00
#
_symmetry.space_group_name_H-M   'P 1'
#
loop_
_entity.id
_entity.type
_entity.pdbx_description
1 polymer ?
#
loop_
_entity_poly.entity_id
_entity_poly.type
_entity_poly.pdbx_seq_one_letter_code
_entity_poly.pdbx_strand_id
1 'polypeptide(L)'
;MLDVDILYRNYSGTIEELLIDFDPDSFRYEYEENEKRNIQLTVFLTNRNSGIYKGLSEEAFLIWRGQIFTIKECNPQQEGTIQFKEIIAQHISFSCADHVQYNLVEQERVYDIWQYLSHGHEGDELGFTIEARGEFPTIPMSSVGRQSLLEYVQTAAEKFGGVFYANNKHLVIYSPAEWYKYNGIDLRYQFNTDTVKLSSNTYNLKTYVKGFGKTKEDGTTVEAIYISPNVNKYGRRKADPITDERFLYSESLQSYLATKILDVPETSIEIVYKGNEPIGENEQLYLVHETLGYESMLNLKRMTLFHPYTNKASEIGFSNRITDMIDIQRQVHRRYNNMNKRLESTRYEMEQVTGIANTALSGDIVGEVT
;
A
#
# COMPACT_ATOMS: atom_id res chain seq x y z
N MET A 1 -7.30 -19.08 19.52
CA MET A 1 -7.15 -19.06 18.06
C MET A 1 -5.67 -19.04 17.80
N LEU A 2 -5.16 -20.06 17.11
CA LEU A 2 -3.74 -20.11 16.78
C LEU A 2 -3.46 -19.08 15.69
N ASP A 3 -2.22 -18.62 15.57
CA ASP A 3 -1.77 -17.61 14.60
C ASP A 3 -1.86 -18.07 13.12
N VAL A 4 -2.45 -19.26 12.90
CA VAL A 4 -2.64 -19.96 11.62
C VAL A 4 -4.11 -20.04 11.21
N ASP A 5 -5.05 -19.84 12.13
CA ASP A 5 -6.46 -20.06 11.85
C ASP A 5 -7.03 -18.93 10.98
N ILE A 6 -7.82 -19.29 9.97
CA ILE A 6 -8.59 -18.35 9.14
C ILE A 6 -10.06 -18.58 9.45
N LEU A 7 -10.80 -17.51 9.75
CA LEU A 7 -12.25 -17.60 9.89
C LEU A 7 -12.92 -17.13 8.61
N TYR A 8 -14.00 -17.79 8.24
CA TYR A 8 -14.97 -17.30 7.28
C TYR A 8 -16.08 -16.57 8.03
N ARG A 9 -16.52 -15.43 7.51
CA ARG A 9 -17.72 -14.75 7.95
C ARG A 9 -18.56 -14.38 6.73
N ASN A 10 -19.86 -14.65 6.77
CA ASN A 10 -20.76 -14.28 5.67
C ASN A 10 -20.96 -12.75 5.60
N TYR A 11 -21.45 -12.24 4.47
CA TYR A 11 -21.63 -10.79 4.26
C TYR A 11 -22.48 -10.11 5.35
N SER A 12 -23.57 -10.74 5.80
CA SER A 12 -24.42 -10.18 6.86
C SER A 12 -23.79 -10.21 8.26
N GLY A 13 -22.65 -10.89 8.44
CA GLY A 13 -21.97 -11.05 9.72
C GLY A 13 -22.70 -11.95 10.73
N THR A 14 -23.72 -12.68 10.29
CA THR A 14 -24.54 -13.55 11.15
C THR A 14 -23.96 -14.94 11.34
N ILE A 15 -23.06 -15.36 10.44
CA ILE A 15 -22.39 -16.65 10.46
C ILE A 15 -20.89 -16.39 10.42
N GLU A 16 -20.18 -16.94 11.41
CA GLU A 16 -18.73 -16.95 11.47
C GLU A 16 -18.27 -18.35 11.88
N GLU A 17 -17.41 -18.96 11.08
CA GLU A 17 -16.92 -20.32 11.29
C GLU A 17 -15.44 -20.44 10.90
N LEU A 18 -14.76 -21.45 11.43
CA LEU A 18 -13.39 -21.76 11.04
C LEU A 18 -13.36 -22.22 9.57
N LEU A 19 -12.54 -21.58 8.76
CA LEU A 19 -12.30 -22.02 7.39
C LEU A 19 -11.43 -23.28 7.42
N ILE A 20 -11.98 -24.37 6.89
CA ILE A 20 -11.31 -25.67 6.80
C ILE A 20 -11.24 -26.16 5.36
N ASP A 21 -10.37 -27.13 5.12
CA ASP A 21 -10.15 -27.77 3.82
C ASP A 21 -9.68 -26.81 2.71
N PHE A 22 -8.93 -25.77 3.10
CA PHE A 22 -8.14 -24.96 2.18
C PHE A 22 -6.76 -25.58 1.96
N ASP A 23 -6.15 -25.33 0.81
CA ASP A 23 -4.77 -25.71 0.51
C ASP A 23 -3.79 -24.75 1.19
N PRO A 24 -3.00 -25.18 2.19
CA PRO A 24 -2.00 -24.32 2.80
C PRO A 24 -0.94 -23.83 1.80
N ASP A 25 -0.65 -24.62 0.76
CA ASP A 25 0.35 -24.28 -0.26
C ASP A 25 -0.09 -23.19 -1.22
N SER A 26 -1.40 -22.98 -1.36
CA SER A 26 -2.01 -21.88 -2.11
C SER A 26 -2.05 -20.57 -1.32
N PHE A 27 -2.03 -20.63 0.01
CA PHE A 27 -2.21 -19.44 0.84
C PHE A 27 -1.06 -18.44 0.69
N ARG A 28 -1.39 -17.19 0.39
CA ARG A 28 -0.47 -16.05 0.36
C ARG A 28 -1.09 -14.88 1.10
N TYR A 29 -0.35 -14.27 2.01
CA TYR A 29 -0.61 -12.90 2.42
C TYR A 29 0.37 -11.99 1.68
N GLU A 30 -0.13 -11.02 0.94
CA GLU A 30 0.68 -10.09 0.15
C GLU A 30 0.45 -8.67 0.65
N TYR A 31 1.53 -8.01 1.06
CA TYR A 31 1.57 -6.59 1.41
C TYR A 31 2.50 -5.85 0.47
N GLU A 32 2.05 -4.72 -0.05
CA GLU A 32 2.87 -3.74 -0.76
C GLU A 32 2.47 -2.35 -0.26
N GLU A 33 3.45 -1.61 0.23
CA GLU A 33 3.25 -0.31 0.88
C GLU A 33 2.40 0.62 0.00
N ASN A 34 1.35 1.20 0.60
CA ASN A 34 0.42 2.13 -0.05
C ASN A 34 -0.33 1.56 -1.28
N GLU A 35 -0.23 0.27 -1.58
CA GLU A 35 -0.75 -0.31 -2.82
C GLU A 35 -1.60 -1.57 -2.61
N LYS A 36 -1.10 -2.55 -1.83
CA LYS A 36 -1.72 -3.87 -1.73
C LYS A 36 -1.71 -4.41 -0.31
N ARG A 37 -2.82 -5.05 0.08
CA ARG A 37 -2.90 -5.88 1.29
C ARG A 37 -3.97 -6.95 1.10
N ASN A 38 -3.54 -8.13 0.65
CA ASN A 38 -4.45 -9.18 0.19
C ASN A 38 -4.13 -10.52 0.86
N ILE A 39 -5.13 -11.38 0.90
CA ILE A 39 -4.98 -12.82 1.11
C ILE A 39 -5.45 -13.53 -0.16
N GLN A 40 -4.70 -14.55 -0.58
CA GLN A 40 -5.09 -15.48 -1.63
C GLN A 40 -5.06 -16.90 -1.07
N LEU A 41 -6.02 -17.75 -1.44
CA LEU A 41 -6.01 -19.18 -1.12
C LEU A 41 -7.01 -19.96 -1.97
N THR A 42 -6.85 -21.28 -1.99
CA THR A 42 -7.73 -22.23 -2.66
C THR A 42 -8.46 -23.08 -1.62
N VAL A 43 -9.78 -23.19 -1.73
CA VAL A 43 -10.62 -24.03 -0.85
C VAL A 43 -11.22 -25.18 -1.62
N PHE A 44 -11.10 -26.41 -1.13
CA PHE A 44 -11.71 -27.59 -1.74
C PHE A 44 -13.07 -27.88 -1.14
N LEU A 45 -14.02 -28.32 -1.96
CA LEU A 45 -15.29 -28.83 -1.47
C LEU A 45 -15.08 -30.22 -0.86
N THR A 46 -15.49 -30.38 0.40
CA THR A 46 -15.56 -31.67 1.08
C THR A 46 -16.90 -31.82 1.81
N ASN A 47 -17.18 -33.03 2.30
CA ASN A 47 -18.36 -33.29 3.12
C ASN A 47 -18.33 -32.49 4.45
N ARG A 48 -17.15 -32.08 4.93
CA ARG A 48 -16.99 -31.36 6.21
C ARG A 48 -17.26 -29.87 6.08
N ASN A 49 -16.93 -29.28 4.94
CA ASN A 49 -17.00 -27.82 4.75
C ASN A 49 -18.12 -27.37 3.80
N SER A 50 -18.98 -28.29 3.33
CA SER A 50 -19.99 -28.01 2.30
C SER A 50 -20.89 -26.80 2.58
N GLY A 51 -21.17 -26.49 3.86
CA GLY A 51 -21.89 -25.28 4.26
C GLY A 51 -21.09 -24.01 3.99
N ILE A 52 -19.89 -23.90 4.58
CA ILE A 52 -18.96 -22.77 4.37
C ILE A 52 -18.63 -22.63 2.88
N TYR A 53 -18.30 -23.73 2.19
CA TYR A 53 -17.93 -23.72 0.78
C TYR A 53 -19.00 -23.08 -0.11
N LYS A 54 -20.29 -23.32 0.18
CA LYS A 54 -21.40 -22.66 -0.54
C LYS A 54 -21.47 -21.16 -0.25
N GLY A 55 -21.15 -20.77 0.99
CA GLY A 55 -21.13 -19.37 1.42
C GLY A 55 -19.90 -18.56 0.99
N LEU A 56 -18.80 -19.22 0.61
CA LEU A 56 -17.65 -18.56 0.01
C LEU A 56 -18.07 -17.91 -1.32
N SER A 57 -18.29 -16.61 -1.30
CA SER A 57 -18.67 -15.80 -2.45
C SER A 57 -18.05 -14.42 -2.30
N GLU A 58 -18.16 -13.61 -3.34
CA GLU A 58 -17.85 -12.19 -3.31
C GLU A 58 -18.58 -11.51 -2.14
N GLU A 59 -17.92 -10.50 -1.58
CA GLU A 59 -18.32 -9.71 -0.40
C GLU A 59 -18.39 -10.47 0.94
N ALA A 60 -18.25 -11.79 0.98
CA ALA A 60 -17.99 -12.47 2.24
C ALA A 60 -16.60 -12.13 2.79
N PHE A 61 -16.34 -12.43 4.06
CA PHE A 61 -15.12 -12.03 4.74
C PHE A 61 -14.25 -13.22 5.14
N LEU A 62 -12.94 -13.03 5.05
CA LEU A 62 -11.92 -13.84 5.70
C LEU A 62 -11.29 -13.04 6.83
N ILE A 63 -11.12 -13.67 7.98
CA ILE A 63 -10.50 -13.05 9.15
C ILE A 63 -9.23 -13.81 9.47
N TRP A 64 -8.11 -13.10 9.46
CA TRP A 64 -6.79 -13.68 9.73
C TRP A 64 -5.98 -12.69 10.57
N ARG A 65 -5.39 -13.19 11.67
CA ARG A 65 -4.62 -12.37 12.63
C ARG A 65 -5.37 -11.12 13.12
N GLY A 66 -6.69 -11.24 13.31
CA GLY A 66 -7.56 -10.14 13.74
C GLY A 66 -7.81 -9.06 12.69
N GLN A 67 -7.33 -9.23 11.46
CA GLN A 67 -7.62 -8.37 10.32
C GLN A 67 -8.68 -9.00 9.42
N ILE A 68 -9.56 -8.17 8.87
CA ILE A 68 -10.68 -8.57 8.03
C ILE A 68 -10.31 -8.31 6.56
N PHE A 69 -10.59 -9.28 5.70
CA PHE A 69 -10.39 -9.23 4.27
C PHE A 69 -11.71 -9.55 3.57
N THR A 70 -12.16 -8.70 2.67
CA THR A 70 -13.36 -8.89 1.85
C THR A 70 -12.98 -9.71 0.61
N ILE A 71 -13.67 -10.82 0.37
CA ILE A 71 -13.53 -11.61 -0.85
C ILE A 71 -14.00 -10.77 -2.04
N LYS A 72 -13.12 -10.51 -2.99
CA LYS A 72 -13.41 -9.75 -4.21
C LYS A 72 -13.45 -10.62 -5.45
N GLU A 73 -12.72 -11.73 -5.45
CA GLU A 73 -12.79 -12.75 -6.50
C GLU A 73 -12.99 -14.11 -5.83
N CYS A 74 -13.96 -14.87 -6.34
CA CYS A 74 -14.24 -16.24 -5.91
C CYS A 74 -14.48 -17.10 -7.15
N ASN A 75 -13.43 -17.72 -7.68
CA ASN A 75 -13.47 -18.43 -8.96
C ASN A 75 -13.69 -19.94 -8.74
N PRO A 76 -14.88 -20.49 -8.99
CA PRO A 76 -15.15 -21.92 -8.82
C PRO A 76 -14.55 -22.71 -9.99
N GLN A 77 -13.87 -23.79 -9.67
CA GLN A 77 -13.20 -24.69 -10.61
C GLN A 77 -13.58 -26.14 -10.34
N GLN A 78 -13.44 -26.98 -11.35
CA GLN A 78 -13.64 -28.42 -11.23
C GLN A 78 -12.59 -29.18 -12.04
N GLU A 79 -11.90 -30.11 -11.38
CA GLU A 79 -10.97 -31.04 -12.01
C GLU A 79 -11.41 -32.48 -11.72
N GLY A 80 -11.99 -33.14 -12.73
CA GLY A 80 -12.61 -34.45 -12.56
C GLY A 80 -13.75 -34.42 -11.55
N THR A 81 -13.54 -35.04 -10.39
CA THR A 81 -14.52 -35.07 -9.27
C THR A 81 -14.21 -34.07 -8.16
N ILE A 82 -13.06 -33.40 -8.24
CA ILE A 82 -12.63 -32.41 -7.24
C ILE A 82 -13.19 -31.05 -7.65
N GLN A 83 -13.89 -30.40 -6.73
CA GLN A 83 -14.35 -29.02 -6.89
C GLN A 83 -13.57 -28.13 -5.91
N PHE A 84 -13.15 -26.96 -6.38
CA PHE A 84 -12.46 -25.99 -5.56
C PHE A 84 -12.80 -24.56 -5.95
N LYS A 85 -12.51 -23.61 -5.05
CA LYS A 85 -12.64 -22.17 -5.30
C LYS A 85 -11.28 -21.52 -5.09
N GLU A 86 -10.82 -20.76 -6.08
CA GLU A 86 -9.68 -19.86 -5.93
C GLU A 86 -10.21 -18.51 -5.44
N ILE A 87 -9.68 -18.03 -4.31
CA ILE A 87 -10.19 -16.87 -3.60
C ILE A 87 -9.11 -15.80 -3.53
N ILE A 88 -9.48 -14.57 -3.89
CA ILE A 88 -8.68 -13.37 -3.64
C ILE A 88 -9.50 -12.43 -2.76
N ALA A 89 -8.99 -12.17 -1.56
CA ALA A 89 -9.60 -11.29 -0.58
C ALA A 89 -8.71 -10.08 -0.32
N GLN A 90 -9.29 -8.88 -0.42
CA GLN A 90 -8.61 -7.62 -0.19
C GLN A 90 -8.93 -7.11 1.22
N HIS A 91 -7.96 -6.53 1.92
CA HIS A 91 -8.16 -5.99 3.26
C HIS A 91 -9.35 -5.01 3.30
N ILE A 92 -10.18 -5.09 4.34
CA ILE A 92 -11.43 -4.31 4.46
C ILE A 92 -11.22 -2.80 4.34
N SER A 93 -10.02 -2.29 4.64
CA SER A 93 -9.69 -0.88 4.48
C SER A 93 -9.95 -0.36 3.07
N PHE A 94 -9.81 -1.19 2.05
CA PHE A 94 -10.04 -0.78 0.66
C PHE A 94 -11.52 -0.55 0.34
N SER A 95 -12.46 -1.08 1.15
CA SER A 95 -13.88 -0.76 1.00
C SER A 95 -14.23 0.68 1.42
N CYS A 96 -13.27 1.46 1.93
CA CYS A 96 -13.46 2.90 2.07
C CYS A 96 -13.66 3.61 0.71
N ALA A 97 -13.29 2.95 -0.40
CA ALA A 97 -13.58 3.43 -1.75
C ALA A 97 -15.08 3.70 -2.00
N ASP A 98 -15.97 3.00 -1.27
CA ASP A 98 -17.42 3.15 -1.40
C ASP A 98 -17.94 4.43 -0.71
N HIS A 99 -17.12 5.11 0.10
CA HIS A 99 -17.43 6.45 0.60
C HIS A 99 -16.88 7.50 -0.38
N VAL A 100 -17.77 8.32 -0.93
CA VAL A 100 -17.44 9.35 -1.93
C VAL A 100 -17.82 10.73 -1.40
N GLN A 101 -16.84 11.62 -1.37
CA GLN A 101 -17.07 13.04 -1.07
C GLN A 101 -17.42 13.77 -2.38
N TYR A 102 -18.67 14.22 -2.52
CA TYR A 102 -19.15 14.93 -3.71
C TYR A 102 -18.88 16.44 -3.69
N ASN A 103 -18.69 17.03 -2.51
CA ASN A 103 -18.38 18.45 -2.38
C ASN A 103 -17.01 18.75 -2.99
N LEU A 104 -16.93 19.83 -3.77
CA LEU A 104 -15.72 20.28 -4.43
C LEU A 104 -15.27 21.61 -3.86
N VAL A 105 -14.01 21.69 -3.48
CA VAL A 105 -13.31 22.94 -3.16
C VAL A 105 -12.41 23.28 -4.33
N GLU A 106 -12.87 24.17 -5.20
CA GLU A 106 -12.15 24.57 -6.41
C GLU A 106 -10.95 25.49 -6.12
N GLN A 107 -11.13 26.43 -5.18
CA GLN A 107 -10.10 27.43 -4.88
C GLN A 107 -8.83 26.76 -4.34
N GLU A 108 -7.68 27.24 -4.81
CA GLU A 108 -6.39 26.83 -4.26
C GLU A 108 -6.32 27.25 -2.79
N ARG A 109 -6.08 26.27 -1.92
CA ARG A 109 -5.82 26.50 -0.50
C ARG A 109 -4.70 25.60 -0.01
N VAL A 110 -4.03 26.06 1.03
CA VAL A 110 -3.00 25.28 1.72
C VAL A 110 -3.68 24.35 2.71
N TYR A 111 -3.47 23.05 2.54
CA TYR A 111 -4.02 22.02 3.43
C TYR A 111 -2.93 21.50 4.36
N ASP A 112 -3.24 21.39 5.65
CA ASP A 112 -2.60 20.34 6.46
C ASP A 112 -3.24 18.97 6.15
N ILE A 113 -2.55 17.89 6.52
CA ILE A 113 -3.02 16.53 6.21
C ILE A 113 -4.38 16.24 6.83
N TRP A 114 -4.66 16.76 8.03
CA TRP A 114 -5.89 16.48 8.75
C TRP A 114 -7.08 17.16 8.08
N GLN A 115 -6.96 18.43 7.70
CA GLN A 115 -7.96 19.17 6.93
C GLN A 115 -8.32 18.47 5.62
N TYR A 116 -7.31 17.92 4.94
CA TYR A 116 -7.51 17.18 3.70
C TYR A 116 -8.27 15.86 3.94
N LEU A 117 -7.82 15.07 4.92
CA LEU A 117 -8.43 13.79 5.28
C LEU A 117 -9.84 13.95 5.87
N SER A 118 -10.05 14.96 6.72
CA SER A 118 -11.35 15.23 7.34
C SER A 118 -12.40 15.62 6.31
N HIS A 119 -12.02 16.34 5.25
CA HIS A 119 -12.91 16.65 4.14
C HIS A 119 -13.30 15.38 3.37
N GLY A 120 -12.36 14.47 3.14
CA GLY A 120 -12.62 13.20 2.48
C GLY A 120 -13.47 12.22 3.28
N HIS A 121 -13.45 12.32 4.61
CA HIS A 121 -14.17 11.44 5.55
C HIS A 121 -15.54 12.00 5.98
N GLU A 122 -15.84 13.26 5.63
CA GLU A 122 -17.09 13.91 6.03
C GLU A 122 -18.31 13.15 5.53
N GLY A 123 -19.20 12.77 6.44
CA GLY A 123 -20.43 12.04 6.12
C GLY A 123 -20.21 10.53 5.90
N ASP A 124 -19.12 9.95 6.42
CA ASP A 124 -18.93 8.50 6.38
C ASP A 124 -20.03 7.75 7.14
N GLU A 125 -20.76 6.91 6.41
CA GLU A 125 -21.79 6.01 6.94
C GLU A 125 -21.29 4.55 7.01
N LEU A 126 -20.08 4.29 6.50
CA LEU A 126 -19.50 2.95 6.42
C LEU A 126 -18.76 2.54 7.71
N GLY A 127 -18.62 3.45 8.67
CA GLY A 127 -18.02 3.20 9.98
C GLY A 127 -16.49 3.19 9.97
N PHE A 128 -15.88 3.90 9.02
CA PHE A 128 -14.46 4.16 9.03
C PHE A 128 -14.10 5.21 10.08
N THR A 129 -12.86 5.15 10.53
CA THR A 129 -12.24 6.24 11.29
C THR A 129 -10.91 6.56 10.65
N ILE A 130 -10.49 7.82 10.74
CA ILE A 130 -9.25 8.27 10.12
C ILE A 130 -8.37 9.01 11.12
N GLU A 131 -7.06 8.82 11.00
CA GLU A 131 -6.04 9.44 11.83
C GLU A 131 -4.78 9.76 11.00
N ALA A 132 -4.06 10.82 11.37
CA ALA A 132 -2.71 11.08 10.91
C ALA A 132 -1.75 11.07 12.11
N ARG A 133 -0.66 10.30 12.03
CA ARG A 133 0.34 10.16 13.11
C ARG A 133 1.72 10.64 12.67
N GLY A 134 2.28 11.56 13.43
CA GLY A 134 3.58 12.19 13.16
C GLY A 134 3.45 13.54 12.44
N GLU A 135 4.57 14.04 11.94
CA GLU A 135 4.65 15.38 11.35
C GLU A 135 4.57 15.34 9.82
N PHE A 136 3.74 16.21 9.25
CA PHE A 136 3.47 16.26 7.81
C PHE A 136 3.54 17.67 7.24
N PRO A 137 3.96 17.82 5.97
CA PRO A 137 3.32 18.62 4.93
C PRO A 137 2.25 19.63 5.30
N THR A 138 2.38 20.90 4.93
CA THR A 138 1.22 21.58 4.37
C THR A 138 1.39 21.70 2.87
N ILE A 139 0.33 21.47 2.11
CA ILE A 139 0.43 21.39 0.64
C ILE A 139 -0.64 22.26 0.00
N PRO A 140 -0.28 23.17 -0.92
CA PRO A 140 -1.26 23.88 -1.73
C PRO A 140 -1.94 22.90 -2.69
N MET A 141 -3.27 22.87 -2.67
CA MET A 141 -4.05 22.08 -3.61
C MET A 141 -5.28 22.89 -4.05
N SER A 142 -5.65 22.72 -5.31
CA SER A 142 -6.92 23.17 -5.90
C SER A 142 -7.75 21.95 -6.30
N SER A 143 -9.05 22.17 -6.54
CA SER A 143 -9.98 21.13 -7.01
C SER A 143 -10.02 19.87 -6.12
N VAL A 144 -10.06 20.04 -4.80
CA VAL A 144 -10.14 18.92 -3.85
C VAL A 144 -11.59 18.55 -3.60
N GLY A 145 -11.97 17.29 -3.84
CA GLY A 145 -13.36 16.86 -3.82
C GLY A 145 -13.68 15.91 -4.96
N ARG A 146 -14.92 15.43 -5.00
CA ARG A 146 -15.44 14.53 -6.06
C ARG A 146 -14.57 13.29 -6.27
N GLN A 147 -14.12 12.70 -5.18
CA GLN A 147 -13.26 11.51 -5.17
C GLN A 147 -13.61 10.62 -3.98
N SER A 148 -13.23 9.35 -4.06
CA SER A 148 -13.44 8.37 -2.99
C SER A 148 -12.54 8.61 -1.78
N LEU A 149 -12.91 8.13 -0.59
CA LEU A 149 -12.05 8.18 0.59
C LEU A 149 -10.74 7.41 0.36
N LEU A 150 -10.76 6.36 -0.45
CA LEU A 150 -9.55 5.65 -0.86
C LEU A 150 -8.59 6.57 -1.62
N GLU A 151 -9.09 7.37 -2.55
CA GLU A 151 -8.29 8.36 -3.27
C GLU A 151 -7.74 9.46 -2.34
N TYR A 152 -8.52 9.87 -1.32
CA TYR A 152 -8.02 10.78 -0.27
C TYR A 152 -6.84 10.17 0.49
N VAL A 153 -6.96 8.95 1.02
CA VAL A 153 -5.87 8.34 1.81
C VAL A 153 -4.63 8.07 0.95
N GLN A 154 -4.81 7.68 -0.31
CA GLN A 154 -3.72 7.49 -1.26
C GLN A 154 -3.03 8.81 -1.61
N THR A 155 -3.80 9.85 -1.94
CA THR A 155 -3.26 11.18 -2.23
C THR A 155 -2.59 11.78 -0.99
N ALA A 156 -3.11 11.51 0.20
CA ALA A 156 -2.49 11.92 1.45
C ALA A 156 -1.12 11.26 1.64
N ALA A 157 -1.05 9.93 1.53
CA ALA A 157 0.20 9.17 1.60
C ALA A 157 1.22 9.65 0.56
N GLU A 158 0.78 9.89 -0.67
CA GLU A 158 1.66 10.35 -1.75
C GLU A 158 2.13 11.79 -1.56
N LYS A 159 1.21 12.76 -1.51
CA LYS A 159 1.57 14.18 -1.52
C LYS A 159 2.20 14.62 -0.21
N PHE A 160 1.65 14.19 0.93
CA PHE A 160 2.20 14.52 2.25
C PHE A 160 3.39 13.65 2.64
N GLY A 161 3.68 12.58 1.89
CA GLY A 161 4.83 11.71 2.10
C GLY A 161 4.68 10.79 3.31
N GLY A 162 3.52 10.14 3.43
CA GLY A 162 3.17 9.21 4.50
C GLY A 162 3.05 7.76 4.07
N VAL A 163 2.92 6.88 5.06
CA VAL A 163 2.62 5.47 4.90
C VAL A 163 1.18 5.22 5.36
N PHE A 164 0.34 4.77 4.44
CA PHE A 164 -1.00 4.31 4.71
C PHE A 164 -0.97 2.90 5.29
N TYR A 165 -1.54 2.76 6.48
CA TYR A 165 -1.80 1.47 7.09
C TYR A 165 -3.15 1.51 7.80
N ALA A 166 -3.82 0.37 7.87
CA ALA A 166 -5.14 0.29 8.48
C ALA A 166 -5.23 -0.90 9.42
N ASN A 167 -5.86 -0.68 10.57
CA ASN A 167 -6.35 -1.76 11.42
C ASN A 167 -7.85 -1.90 11.18
N ASN A 168 -8.23 -2.87 10.35
CA ASN A 168 -9.61 -2.99 9.86
C ASN A 168 -10.12 -1.66 9.27
N LYS A 169 -11.18 -1.08 9.86
CA LYS A 169 -11.79 0.19 9.44
C LYS A 169 -11.16 1.44 10.08
N HIS A 170 -10.08 1.29 10.84
CA HIS A 170 -9.31 2.41 11.35
C HIS A 170 -8.13 2.70 10.40
N LEU A 171 -8.27 3.76 9.60
CA LEU A 171 -7.33 4.20 8.58
C LEU A 171 -6.32 5.17 9.20
N VAL A 172 -5.03 4.93 9.02
CA VAL A 172 -3.98 5.79 9.58
C VAL A 172 -2.95 6.13 8.51
N ILE A 173 -2.62 7.42 8.40
CA ILE A 173 -1.44 7.87 7.66
C ILE A 173 -0.31 8.16 8.65
N TYR A 174 0.76 7.39 8.60
CA TYR A 174 1.94 7.57 9.44
C TYR A 174 3.00 8.38 8.70
N SER A 175 3.68 9.28 9.41
CA SER A 175 4.95 9.80 8.92
C SER A 175 5.97 8.65 8.88
N PRO A 176 6.96 8.67 7.96
CA PRO A 176 7.96 7.61 7.91
C PRO A 176 8.69 7.39 9.25
N ALA A 177 8.92 8.46 10.01
CA ALA A 177 9.57 8.41 11.32
C ALA A 177 8.74 7.68 12.39
N GLU A 178 7.41 7.78 12.33
CA GLU A 178 6.49 7.08 13.24
C GLU A 178 6.22 5.64 12.83
N TRP A 179 6.22 5.38 11.51
CA TRP A 179 5.91 4.06 10.96
C TRP A 179 7.06 3.08 11.19
N TYR A 180 8.23 3.39 10.60
CA TYR A 180 9.30 2.43 10.49
C TYR A 180 10.05 2.23 11.80
N LYS A 181 10.41 0.98 12.06
CA LYS A 181 11.17 0.58 13.24
C LYS A 181 12.32 -0.31 12.82
N TYR A 182 13.50 0.03 13.30
CA TYR A 182 14.67 -0.81 13.18
C TYR A 182 14.74 -1.75 14.39
N ASN A 183 14.48 -3.04 14.18
CA ASN A 183 14.54 -4.06 15.23
C ASN A 183 15.85 -4.86 15.22
N GLY A 184 16.94 -4.27 14.70
CA GLY A 184 18.27 -4.89 14.74
C GLY A 184 18.58 -5.84 13.58
N ILE A 185 17.82 -5.78 12.48
CA ILE A 185 18.07 -6.62 11.31
C ILE A 185 19.16 -5.98 10.45
N ASP A 186 20.32 -6.65 10.42
CA ASP A 186 21.48 -6.24 9.65
C ASP A 186 21.75 -7.21 8.50
N LEU A 187 21.97 -6.66 7.29
CA LEU A 187 22.43 -7.41 6.14
C LEU A 187 23.81 -6.92 5.70
N ARG A 188 24.82 -7.77 5.91
CA ARG A 188 26.16 -7.59 5.34
C ARG A 188 26.27 -8.34 4.03
N TYR A 189 26.29 -7.61 2.93
CA TYR A 189 26.38 -8.20 1.60
C TYR A 189 27.73 -8.90 1.42
N GLN A 190 27.70 -10.17 0.97
CA GLN A 190 28.78 -11.18 0.83
C GLN A 190 28.93 -12.24 1.93
N PHE A 191 28.27 -12.13 3.08
CA PHE A 191 28.47 -13.11 4.18
C PHE A 191 27.24 -13.95 4.55
N ASN A 192 26.01 -13.54 4.23
CA ASN A 192 24.82 -14.07 4.93
C ASN A 192 23.63 -14.62 4.11
N THR A 193 23.66 -14.81 2.79
CA THR A 193 22.40 -15.21 2.09
C THR A 193 22.56 -16.09 0.84
N ASP A 194 21.83 -17.21 0.81
CA ASP A 194 21.74 -18.12 -0.35
C ASP A 194 21.04 -17.51 -1.58
N THR A 195 20.18 -16.49 -1.41
CA THR A 195 19.56 -15.77 -2.54
C THR A 195 19.15 -14.36 -2.11
N VAL A 196 19.99 -13.36 -2.40
CA VAL A 196 19.64 -11.94 -2.31
C VAL A 196 19.75 -11.33 -3.70
N LYS A 197 18.67 -10.70 -4.17
CA LYS A 197 18.71 -9.87 -5.37
C LYS A 197 18.87 -8.43 -4.94
N LEU A 198 20.06 -7.88 -5.17
CA LEU A 198 20.37 -6.48 -4.90
C LEU A 198 20.37 -5.71 -6.22
N SER A 199 19.62 -4.62 -6.26
CA SER A 199 19.65 -3.63 -7.35
C SER A 199 20.07 -2.29 -6.76
N SER A 200 21.03 -1.62 -7.39
CA SER A 200 21.55 -0.34 -6.94
C SER A 200 21.78 0.59 -8.13
N ASN A 201 21.40 1.86 -7.99
CA ASN A 201 21.63 2.89 -8.99
C ASN A 201 21.92 4.26 -8.35
N THR A 202 22.48 5.19 -9.13
CA THR A 202 22.88 6.52 -8.62
C THR A 202 22.18 7.68 -9.33
N TYR A 203 21.06 7.44 -10.03
CA TYR A 203 20.36 8.51 -10.75
C TYR A 203 19.89 9.61 -9.79
N ASN A 204 19.37 9.19 -8.63
CA ASN A 204 18.83 10.07 -7.60
C ASN A 204 19.85 10.46 -6.52
N LEU A 205 21.13 10.06 -6.64
CA LEU A 205 22.16 10.35 -5.65
C LEU A 205 22.53 11.85 -5.66
N LYS A 206 22.22 12.54 -4.56
CA LYS A 206 22.49 13.97 -4.34
C LYS A 206 23.19 14.17 -2.99
N THR A 207 24.20 15.03 -2.96
CA THR A 207 25.00 15.32 -1.74
C THR A 207 24.88 16.77 -1.29
N TYR A 208 24.10 17.57 -2.00
CA TYR A 208 23.93 18.99 -1.75
C TYR A 208 22.50 19.42 -2.08
N VAL A 209 21.88 20.18 -1.20
CA VAL A 209 20.59 20.83 -1.47
C VAL A 209 20.53 22.20 -0.80
N LYS A 210 19.88 23.16 -1.46
CA LYS A 210 19.55 24.46 -0.89
C LYS A 210 18.04 24.55 -0.73
N GLY A 211 17.59 25.00 0.44
CA GLY A 211 16.18 25.20 0.72
C GLY A 211 15.83 26.64 1.05
N PHE A 212 14.55 26.96 0.84
CA PHE A 212 13.94 28.25 1.10
C PHE A 212 12.71 28.06 1.99
N GLY A 213 12.74 28.65 3.18
CA GLY A 213 11.68 28.64 4.18
C GLY A 213 10.73 29.83 4.04
N LYS A 214 10.12 30.25 5.14
CA LYS A 214 9.19 31.40 5.15
C LYS A 214 9.90 32.71 4.79
N THR A 215 9.22 33.56 4.02
CA THR A 215 9.60 34.97 3.86
C THR A 215 9.05 35.81 5.02
N LYS A 216 9.93 36.53 5.71
CA LYS A 216 9.60 37.42 6.82
C LYS A 216 8.96 38.72 6.31
N GLU A 217 8.36 39.48 7.22
CA GLU A 217 7.69 40.76 6.91
C GLU A 217 8.63 41.81 6.29
N ASP A 218 9.93 41.72 6.55
CA ASP A 218 10.97 42.57 5.96
C ASP A 218 11.39 42.16 4.53
N GLY A 219 10.77 41.12 3.97
CA GLY A 219 11.08 40.57 2.65
C GLY A 219 12.25 39.58 2.62
N THR A 220 12.85 39.24 3.77
CA THR A 220 13.93 38.25 3.83
C THR A 220 13.40 36.82 3.91
N THR A 221 13.86 35.93 3.02
CA THR A 221 13.52 34.51 3.03
C THR A 221 14.49 33.73 3.92
N VAL A 222 13.96 32.86 4.78
CA VAL A 222 14.78 31.91 5.54
C VAL A 222 15.47 30.97 4.56
N GLU A 223 16.79 30.89 4.57
CA GLU A 223 17.54 29.97 3.70
C GLU A 223 18.33 28.97 4.53
N ALA A 224 18.48 27.75 4.00
CA ALA A 224 19.39 26.75 4.56
C ALA A 224 20.07 25.97 3.45
N ILE A 225 21.27 25.48 3.75
CA ILE A 225 22.04 24.60 2.87
C ILE A 225 22.36 23.33 3.65
N TYR A 226 22.03 22.19 3.07
CA TYR A 226 22.48 20.90 3.57
C TYR A 226 23.55 20.34 2.64
N ILE A 227 24.68 19.92 3.23
CA ILE A 227 25.79 19.25 2.56
C ILE A 227 25.99 17.92 3.28
N SER A 228 25.77 16.82 2.56
CA SER A 228 25.97 15.49 3.12
C SER A 228 27.46 15.22 3.40
N PRO A 229 27.81 14.50 4.48
CA PRO A 229 29.17 13.98 4.69
C PRO A 229 29.70 13.15 3.51
N ASN A 230 28.81 12.49 2.75
CA ASN A 230 29.14 11.72 1.56
C ASN A 230 29.58 12.59 0.36
N VAL A 231 29.58 13.93 0.49
CA VAL A 231 30.20 14.85 -0.48
C VAL A 231 31.69 14.53 -0.70
N ASN A 232 32.38 14.03 0.34
CA ASN A 232 33.79 13.65 0.24
C ASN A 232 33.99 12.41 -0.66
N LYS A 233 32.98 11.55 -0.74
CA LYS A 233 33.01 10.31 -1.54
C LYS A 233 32.49 10.53 -2.96
N TYR A 234 31.35 11.22 -3.10
CA TYR A 234 30.63 11.33 -4.38
C TYR A 234 30.76 12.70 -5.07
N GLY A 235 31.50 13.64 -4.46
CA GLY A 235 31.57 15.03 -4.90
C GLY A 235 30.28 15.80 -4.65
N ARG A 236 30.25 17.08 -5.06
CA ARG A 236 29.09 17.96 -4.89
C ARG A 236 28.06 17.72 -6.00
N ARG A 237 26.99 17.00 -5.68
CA ARG A 237 25.86 16.71 -6.58
C ARG A 237 24.63 17.44 -6.09
N LYS A 238 24.24 18.48 -6.82
CA LYS A 238 23.16 19.40 -6.39
C LYS A 238 21.79 18.83 -6.74
N ALA A 239 20.92 18.75 -5.75
CA ALA A 239 19.49 18.55 -5.93
C ALA A 239 18.83 19.86 -6.37
N ASP A 240 17.60 19.74 -6.88
CA ASP A 240 16.74 20.89 -7.11
C ASP A 240 16.43 21.59 -5.77
N PRO A 241 16.20 22.92 -5.79
CA PRO A 241 15.89 23.66 -4.58
C PRO A 241 14.54 23.23 -4.00
N ILE A 242 14.45 23.15 -2.67
CA ILE A 242 13.22 22.80 -1.96
C ILE A 242 12.67 24.05 -1.28
N THR A 243 11.41 24.38 -1.54
CA THR A 243 10.74 25.52 -0.91
C THR A 243 9.65 25.01 0.03
N ASP A 244 9.67 25.47 1.28
CA ASP A 244 8.70 25.08 2.31
C ASP A 244 8.50 26.19 3.35
N GLU A 245 7.42 26.96 3.22
CA GLU A 245 7.14 28.15 4.03
C GLU A 245 6.81 27.86 5.50
N ARG A 246 6.69 26.58 5.90
CA ARG A 246 6.45 26.21 7.31
C ARG A 246 7.67 26.47 8.18
N PHE A 247 8.87 26.50 7.59
CA PHE A 247 10.10 26.68 8.35
C PHE A 247 10.40 28.15 8.61
N LEU A 248 10.29 28.52 9.88
CA LEU A 248 10.62 29.86 10.40
C LEU A 248 12.10 30.04 10.72
N TYR A 249 12.84 28.94 10.87
CA TYR A 249 14.23 28.90 11.33
C TYR A 249 15.10 28.09 10.38
N SER A 250 16.35 28.55 10.15
CA SER A 250 17.29 27.92 9.22
C SER A 250 17.72 26.52 9.67
N GLU A 251 17.87 26.29 10.98
CA GLU A 251 18.30 25.01 11.54
C GLU A 251 17.27 23.88 11.34
N SER A 252 15.99 24.17 11.58
CA SER A 252 14.91 23.20 11.33
C SER A 252 14.74 22.94 9.83
N LEU A 253 14.89 23.97 8.99
CA LEU A 253 14.91 23.81 7.53
C LEU A 253 16.08 22.92 7.08
N GLN A 254 17.29 23.13 7.62
CA GLN A 254 18.46 22.32 7.28
C GLN A 254 18.25 20.85 7.65
N SER A 255 17.67 20.57 8.82
CA SER A 255 17.34 19.22 9.27
C SER A 255 16.32 18.56 8.35
N TYR A 256 15.30 19.31 7.91
CA TYR A 256 14.32 18.84 6.93
C TYR A 256 14.96 18.52 5.57
N LEU A 257 15.82 19.41 5.06
CA LEU A 257 16.55 19.21 3.81
C LEU A 257 17.38 17.93 3.81
N ALA A 258 17.94 17.55 4.96
CA ALA A 258 18.68 16.30 5.11
C ALA A 258 17.83 15.05 4.85
N THR A 259 16.53 15.10 5.17
CA THR A 259 15.59 13.98 4.96
C THR A 259 15.08 13.87 3.52
N LYS A 260 15.29 14.91 2.71
CA LYS A 260 14.77 15.01 1.33
C LYS A 260 15.79 14.68 0.25
N ILE A 261 17.02 14.33 0.63
CA ILE A 261 18.02 13.89 -0.34
C ILE A 261 18.48 12.48 -0.03
N LEU A 262 18.79 11.74 -1.09
CA LEU A 262 19.43 10.45 -1.00
C LEU A 262 20.91 10.63 -1.33
N ASP A 263 21.76 10.52 -0.32
CA ASP A 263 23.20 10.78 -0.41
C ASP A 263 24.04 9.50 -0.57
N VAL A 264 23.37 8.36 -0.67
CA VAL A 264 23.89 7.04 -1.01
C VAL A 264 23.20 6.49 -2.26
N PRO A 265 23.68 5.40 -2.88
CA PRO A 265 22.96 4.78 -4.00
C PRO A 265 21.54 4.34 -3.62
N GLU A 266 20.60 4.58 -4.52
CA GLU A 266 19.25 4.05 -4.41
C GLU A 266 19.32 2.54 -4.56
N THR A 267 18.95 1.84 -3.49
CA THR A 267 19.11 0.41 -3.32
C THR A 267 17.76 -0.24 -3.08
N SER A 268 17.54 -1.36 -3.76
CA SER A 268 16.42 -2.26 -3.53
C SER A 268 16.96 -3.67 -3.31
N ILE A 269 16.44 -4.36 -2.30
CA ILE A 269 16.85 -5.71 -1.93
C ILE A 269 15.62 -6.58 -1.87
N GLU A 270 15.68 -7.73 -2.56
CA GLU A 270 14.73 -8.81 -2.42
C GLU A 270 15.40 -9.98 -1.69
N ILE A 271 14.78 -10.42 -0.59
CA ILE A 271 15.29 -11.46 0.31
C ILE A 271 14.26 -12.57 0.42
N VAL A 272 14.72 -13.81 0.33
CA VAL A 272 13.97 -14.97 0.83
C VAL A 272 14.36 -15.17 2.30
N TYR A 273 13.51 -14.71 3.20
CA TYR A 273 13.78 -14.68 4.64
C TYR A 273 13.55 -16.05 5.27
N LYS A 274 14.64 -16.66 5.75
CA LYS A 274 14.66 -17.97 6.42
C LYS A 274 14.70 -17.87 7.95
N GLY A 275 14.64 -16.66 8.50
CA GLY A 275 14.67 -16.46 9.95
C GLY A 275 13.36 -16.89 10.61
N ASN A 276 13.43 -17.20 11.90
CA ASN A 276 12.25 -17.60 12.69
C ASN A 276 11.57 -16.42 13.39
N GLU A 277 12.17 -15.23 13.35
CA GLU A 277 11.62 -14.04 14.00
C GLU A 277 10.50 -13.45 13.13
N PRO A 278 9.38 -13.01 13.74
CA PRO A 278 8.30 -12.37 13.01
C PRO A 278 8.77 -11.04 12.45
N ILE A 279 8.61 -10.83 11.14
CA ILE A 279 8.85 -9.55 10.48
C ILE A 279 7.52 -8.82 10.31
N GLY A 280 7.45 -7.59 10.81
CA GLY A 280 6.28 -6.72 10.66
C GLY A 280 6.33 -5.90 9.38
N GLU A 281 5.19 -5.32 8.98
CA GLU A 281 5.10 -4.46 7.78
C GLU A 281 5.91 -3.15 7.89
N ASN A 282 6.40 -2.83 9.09
CA ASN A 282 7.07 -1.58 9.40
C ASN A 282 8.57 -1.75 9.68
N GLU A 283 9.15 -2.88 9.29
CA GLU A 283 10.54 -3.22 9.57
C GLU A 283 11.54 -2.38 8.75
N GLN A 284 12.72 -2.15 9.33
CA GLN A 284 13.88 -1.59 8.63
C GLN A 284 15.03 -2.59 8.60
N LEU A 285 15.79 -2.54 7.51
CA LEU A 285 16.99 -3.34 7.30
C LEU A 285 18.19 -2.41 7.17
N TYR A 286 19.22 -2.62 7.99
CA TYR A 286 20.48 -1.91 7.83
C TYR A 286 21.40 -2.69 6.88
N LEU A 287 21.68 -2.12 5.73
CA LEU A 287 22.56 -2.69 4.70
C LEU A 287 23.98 -2.17 4.85
N VAL A 288 24.94 -3.09 4.86
CA VAL A 288 26.36 -2.81 4.64
C VAL A 288 26.79 -3.41 3.30
N HIS A 289 27.09 -2.54 2.32
CA HIS A 289 27.51 -2.95 0.98
C HIS A 289 29.03 -2.81 0.83
N GLU A 290 29.78 -3.85 1.21
CA GLU A 290 31.25 -3.79 1.30
C GLU A 290 31.94 -3.49 -0.04
N THR A 291 31.50 -4.09 -1.15
CA THR A 291 32.13 -3.90 -2.46
C THR A 291 31.96 -2.50 -3.04
N LEU A 292 30.85 -1.81 -2.74
CA LEU A 292 30.61 -0.41 -3.13
C LEU A 292 30.93 0.57 -2.00
N GLY A 293 31.32 0.05 -0.83
CA GLY A 293 31.75 0.79 0.35
C GLY A 293 30.73 1.79 0.88
N TYR A 294 29.43 1.45 0.88
CA TYR A 294 28.39 2.31 1.46
C TYR A 294 27.46 1.52 2.37
N GLU A 295 26.80 2.26 3.25
CA GLU A 295 25.82 1.74 4.20
C GLU A 295 24.50 2.49 3.97
N SER A 296 23.37 1.82 4.19
CA SER A 296 22.06 2.45 4.07
C SER A 296 21.03 1.75 4.94
N MET A 297 20.17 2.54 5.58
CA MET A 297 18.90 2.03 6.10
C MET A 297 17.95 1.82 4.93
N LEU A 298 17.32 0.65 4.86
CA LEU A 298 16.29 0.31 3.88
C LEU A 298 14.98 0.05 4.62
N ASN A 299 13.87 0.48 4.03
CA ASN A 299 12.55 0.31 4.59
C ASN A 299 11.82 -0.85 3.91
N LEU A 300 11.06 -1.65 4.67
CA LEU A 300 10.22 -2.68 4.07
C LEU A 300 9.19 -2.04 3.14
N LYS A 301 9.13 -2.51 1.89
CA LYS A 301 8.16 -2.05 0.88
C LYS A 301 7.18 -3.13 0.45
N ARG A 302 7.59 -4.40 0.51
CA ARG A 302 6.73 -5.53 0.15
C ARG A 302 7.02 -6.76 0.99
N MET A 303 6.00 -7.56 1.23
CA MET A 303 6.11 -8.79 2.00
C MET A 303 5.10 -9.81 1.49
N THR A 304 5.57 -11.03 1.26
CA THR A 304 4.73 -12.20 0.98
C THR A 304 4.95 -13.24 2.07
N LEU A 305 3.90 -13.52 2.83
CA LEU A 305 3.90 -14.59 3.84
C LEU A 305 3.13 -15.80 3.29
N PHE A 306 3.63 -16.98 3.63
CA PHE A 306 3.03 -18.27 3.29
C PHE A 306 2.39 -18.89 4.54
N HIS A 307 1.53 -19.88 4.36
CA HIS A 307 0.92 -20.54 5.50
C HIS A 307 1.98 -21.30 6.31
N PRO A 308 1.99 -21.22 7.65
CA PRO A 308 3.01 -21.87 8.49
C PRO A 308 3.14 -23.38 8.29
N TYR A 309 2.09 -24.07 7.83
CA TYR A 309 2.14 -25.51 7.52
C TYR A 309 3.02 -25.87 6.31
N THR A 310 3.35 -24.91 5.45
CA THR A 310 4.12 -25.15 4.22
C THR A 310 5.63 -25.10 4.45
N ASN A 311 6.08 -24.54 5.58
CA ASN A 311 7.49 -24.22 5.86
C ASN A 311 8.19 -23.42 4.74
N LYS A 312 7.42 -22.71 3.90
CA LYS A 312 7.97 -21.82 2.86
C LYS A 312 8.50 -20.54 3.52
N ALA A 313 9.72 -20.18 3.15
CA ALA A 313 10.36 -18.94 3.59
C ALA A 313 9.60 -17.72 3.05
N SER A 314 9.48 -16.67 3.85
CA SER A 314 8.81 -15.43 3.44
C SER A 314 9.63 -14.68 2.40
N GLU A 315 8.95 -13.99 1.48
CA GLU A 315 9.62 -13.14 0.48
C GLU A 315 9.46 -11.68 0.88
N ILE A 316 10.56 -10.96 0.97
CA ILE A 316 10.61 -9.65 1.59
C ILE A 316 11.39 -8.70 0.70
N GLY A 317 10.87 -7.49 0.49
CA GLY A 317 11.53 -6.46 -0.31
C GLY A 317 11.74 -5.18 0.48
N PHE A 318 12.98 -4.69 0.50
CA PHE A 318 13.39 -3.46 1.17
C PHE A 318 13.90 -2.43 0.17
N SER A 319 13.68 -1.13 0.42
CA SER A 319 14.24 -0.05 -0.39
C SER A 319 14.47 1.23 0.41
N ASN A 320 15.49 2.00 0.03
CA ASN A 320 15.75 3.36 0.51
C ASN A 320 15.28 4.45 -0.46
N ARG A 321 14.51 4.10 -1.50
CA ARG A 321 14.04 5.08 -2.47
C ARG A 321 13.21 6.16 -1.78
N ILE A 322 13.62 7.41 -1.99
CA ILE A 322 12.85 8.58 -1.60
C ILE A 322 11.83 8.85 -2.70
N THR A 323 10.55 8.91 -2.35
CA THR A 323 9.50 9.26 -3.30
C THR A 323 9.57 10.77 -3.58
N ASP A 324 9.96 11.13 -4.81
CA ASP A 324 9.99 12.52 -5.29
C ASP A 324 8.66 12.91 -5.97
N MET A 325 8.39 14.21 -6.09
CA MET A 325 7.18 14.78 -6.72
C MET A 325 6.96 14.28 -8.16
N ILE A 326 8.02 14.10 -8.95
CA ILE A 326 7.91 13.56 -10.30
C ILE A 326 7.48 12.08 -10.26
N ASP A 327 7.98 11.32 -9.29
CA ASP A 327 7.56 9.94 -9.10
C ASP A 327 6.13 9.86 -8.57
N ILE A 328 5.70 10.81 -7.73
CA ILE A 328 4.29 10.96 -7.34
C ILE A 328 3.44 11.21 -8.59
N GLN A 329 3.78 12.18 -9.43
CA GLN A 329 3.02 12.46 -10.66
C GLN A 329 2.95 11.25 -11.60
N ARG A 330 4.04 10.48 -11.73
CA ARG A 330 4.06 9.23 -12.51
C ARG A 330 3.24 8.13 -11.86
N GLN A 331 3.27 7.98 -10.54
CA GLN A 331 2.46 7.01 -9.79
C GLN A 331 0.97 7.34 -9.90
N VAL A 332 0.59 8.61 -9.69
CA VAL A 332 -0.77 9.11 -9.92
C VAL A 332 -1.22 8.80 -11.35
N HIS A 333 -0.38 9.09 -12.35
CA HIS A 333 -0.72 8.81 -13.74
C HIS A 333 -0.85 7.30 -14.03
N ARG A 334 0.00 6.45 -13.44
CA ARG A 334 -0.13 4.99 -13.54
C ARG A 334 -1.40 4.48 -12.85
N ARG A 335 -1.73 4.99 -11.66
CA ARG A 335 -2.95 4.66 -10.91
C ARG A 335 -4.19 5.08 -11.69
N TYR A 336 -4.21 6.30 -12.23
CA TYR A 336 -5.26 6.78 -13.13
C TYR A 336 -5.45 5.87 -14.34
N ASN A 337 -4.35 5.51 -15.02
CA ASN A 337 -4.41 4.62 -16.19
C ASN A 337 -4.83 3.18 -15.83
N ASN A 338 -4.39 2.65 -14.69
CA ASN A 338 -4.77 1.33 -14.21
C ASN A 338 -6.24 1.29 -13.75
N MET A 339 -6.71 2.37 -13.12
CA MET A 339 -8.11 2.55 -12.74
C MET A 339 -9.01 2.66 -13.97
N ASN A 340 -8.62 3.43 -14.99
CA ASN A 340 -9.34 3.50 -16.26
C ASN A 340 -9.36 2.14 -16.98
N LYS A 341 -8.25 1.40 -16.99
CA LYS A 341 -8.22 0.05 -17.57
C LYS A 341 -9.14 -0.93 -16.85
N ARG A 342 -9.23 -0.85 -15.53
CA ARG A 342 -10.18 -1.65 -14.73
C ARG A 342 -11.62 -1.24 -15.01
N LEU A 343 -11.90 0.05 -15.10
CA LEU A 343 -13.23 0.56 -15.49
C LEU A 343 -13.63 0.15 -16.91
N GLU A 344 -12.71 0.15 -17.86
CA GLU A 344 -12.98 -0.31 -19.22
C GLU A 344 -13.14 -1.83 -19.31
N SER A 345 -12.34 -2.63 -18.59
CA SER A 345 -12.54 -4.08 -18.54
C SER A 345 -13.86 -4.44 -17.87
N THR A 346 -14.23 -3.78 -16.77
CA THR A 346 -15.52 -3.96 -16.10
C THR A 346 -16.69 -3.51 -16.98
N ARG A 347 -16.56 -2.41 -17.74
CA ARG A 347 -17.58 -1.99 -18.71
C ARG A 347 -17.72 -2.99 -19.86
N TYR A 348 -16.61 -3.51 -20.37
CA TYR A 348 -16.60 -4.51 -21.43
C TYR A 348 -17.24 -5.83 -20.98
N GLU A 349 -16.95 -6.28 -19.76
CA GLU A 349 -17.58 -7.46 -19.17
C GLU A 349 -19.08 -7.23 -18.90
N MET A 350 -19.48 -6.04 -18.42
CA MET A 350 -20.89 -5.67 -18.25
C MET A 350 -21.65 -5.62 -19.58
N GLU A 351 -21.03 -5.12 -20.66
CA GLU A 351 -21.60 -5.12 -22.00
C GLU A 351 -21.77 -6.55 -22.55
N GLN A 352 -20.83 -7.45 -22.27
CA GLN A 352 -20.99 -8.87 -22.62
C GLN A 352 -22.08 -9.55 -21.80
N VAL A 353 -22.13 -9.34 -20.49
CA VAL A 353 -23.15 -9.93 -19.60
C VAL A 353 -24.55 -9.43 -19.97
N THR A 354 -24.72 -8.14 -20.26
CA THR A 354 -26.00 -7.58 -20.71
C THR A 354 -26.38 -8.08 -22.11
N GLY A 355 -25.41 -8.26 -23.02
CA GLY A 355 -25.62 -8.87 -24.33
C GLY A 355 -26.07 -10.34 -24.26
N ILE A 356 -25.44 -11.12 -23.38
CA ILE A 356 -25.80 -12.52 -23.11
C ILE A 356 -27.18 -12.61 -22.46
N ALA A 357 -27.47 -11.77 -21.47
CA ALA A 357 -28.77 -11.75 -20.78
C ALA A 357 -29.93 -11.38 -21.72
N ASN A 358 -29.74 -10.40 -22.61
CA ASN A 358 -30.76 -10.01 -23.59
C ASN A 358 -31.01 -11.10 -24.65
N THR A 359 -29.96 -11.85 -25.02
CA THR A 359 -30.08 -12.97 -25.96
C THR A 359 -30.77 -14.17 -25.32
N ALA A 360 -30.50 -14.44 -24.03
CA ALA A 360 -31.16 -15.49 -23.26
C ALA A 360 -32.66 -15.17 -23.03
N LEU A 361 -33.02 -13.93 -22.65
CA LEU A 361 -34.42 -13.54 -22.46
C LEU A 361 -35.23 -13.57 -23.76
N SER A 362 -34.60 -13.30 -24.91
CA SER A 362 -35.24 -13.40 -26.23
C SER A 362 -35.45 -14.84 -26.69
N GLY A 363 -34.66 -15.80 -26.20
CA GLY A 363 -34.74 -17.21 -26.59
C GLY A 363 -35.88 -17.98 -25.91
N ASP A 364 -36.26 -17.58 -24.70
CA ASP A 364 -37.23 -18.32 -23.88
C ASP A 364 -38.71 -17.96 -24.14
N ILE A 365 -39.02 -16.96 -24.98
CA ILE A 365 -40.40 -16.51 -25.24
C ILE A 365 -41.05 -17.26 -26.43
N VAL A 366 -40.33 -18.07 -27.20
CA VAL A 366 -40.91 -18.80 -28.35
C VAL A 366 -41.18 -20.27 -28.01
N GLY A 367 -42.12 -20.48 -27.09
CA GLY A 367 -42.77 -21.78 -26.87
C GLY A 367 -44.20 -21.74 -27.40
N GLU A 368 -44.40 -22.29 -28.60
CA GLU A 368 -45.70 -22.45 -29.26
C GLU A 368 -46.64 -23.31 -28.40
N VAL A 369 -47.79 -22.76 -28.01
CA VAL A 369 -48.91 -23.54 -27.46
C VAL A 369 -49.66 -24.13 -28.66
N THR A 370 -49.71 -25.45 -28.72
CA THR A 370 -50.42 -26.29 -29.72
C THR A 370 -51.83 -25.83 -30.04
#